data_AF-A0A951MMT9-F1
#
_entry.id   AF-A0A951MMT9-F1
#
_cell.length_a   1.000
_cell.length_b   1.000
_cell.length_c   1.000
_cell.angle_alpha   90.00
_cell.angle_beta   90.00
_cell.angle_gamma   90.00
#
_symmetry.space_group_name_H-M   'P 1'
#
loop_
_entity.id
_entity.type
_entity.pdbx_description
1 polymer ?
#
loop_
_entity_poly.entity_id
_entity_poly.type
_entity_poly.pdbx_seq_one_letter_code
_entity_poly.pdbx_strand_id
1 'polypeptide(L)'
;MFRRPLLLLAAALALAACRDGAPAGVIPRETFVAANVALRSLPDTATAQQRAAVLRKHGVTERQLKAWVNGHVREPKVLAKAWEEIAFKLDSLSDPALAPPRPSPTAPGSRIPPPRPQGMPAPGESARIGPPPPPPLPADGEQRRRDRRPPRMHQVQ
;
A
#
# COMPACT_ATOMS: atom_id res chain seq x y z
N MET A 1 -27.91 51.40 16.57
CA MET A 1 -27.28 50.79 15.38
C MET A 1 -25.99 50.06 15.78
N PHE A 2 -26.03 48.76 16.03
CA PHE A 2 -24.87 47.85 16.09
C PHE A 2 -25.39 46.46 15.67
N ARG A 3 -25.22 46.05 14.41
CA ARG A 3 -24.06 45.37 13.79
C ARG A 3 -23.82 43.93 14.32
N ARG A 4 -24.25 42.98 13.47
CA ARG A 4 -23.58 41.71 13.07
C ARG A 4 -23.56 40.52 14.05
N PRO A 5 -24.41 39.50 13.85
CA PRO A 5 -24.13 38.13 14.29
C PRO A 5 -23.47 37.38 13.12
N LEU A 6 -22.15 37.47 13.00
CA LEU A 6 -21.40 36.71 11.99
C LEU A 6 -20.07 36.24 12.59
N LEU A 7 -20.14 35.62 13.76
CA LEU A 7 -18.98 35.15 14.53
C LEU A 7 -19.23 33.80 15.22
N LEU A 8 -20.09 32.95 14.66
CA LEU A 8 -20.33 31.59 15.17
C LEU A 8 -19.92 30.48 14.20
N LEU A 9 -19.27 30.80 13.08
CA LEU A 9 -18.77 29.79 12.13
C LEU A 9 -17.25 29.54 12.19
N ALA A 10 -16.52 30.21 13.08
CA ALA A 10 -15.05 30.11 13.16
C ALA A 10 -14.53 29.06 14.17
N ALA A 11 -15.40 28.44 14.97
CA ALA A 11 -14.98 27.54 16.06
C ALA A 11 -14.83 26.06 15.65
N ALA A 12 -15.29 25.65 14.46
CA ALA A 12 -15.24 24.24 14.04
C ALA A 12 -13.94 23.82 13.33
N LEU A 13 -13.01 24.76 13.05
CA LEU A 13 -11.74 24.48 12.38
C LEU A 13 -10.54 24.35 13.32
N ALA A 14 -10.77 24.30 14.64
CA ALA A 14 -9.69 24.22 15.64
C ALA A 14 -9.36 22.78 16.10
N LEU A 15 -10.08 21.74 15.65
CA LEU A 15 -9.82 20.35 16.08
C LEU A 15 -8.72 19.62 15.29
N ALA A 16 -8.07 20.26 14.31
CA ALA A 16 -6.93 19.66 13.59
C ALA A 16 -5.55 20.06 14.16
N ALA A 17 -5.50 20.95 15.15
CA ALA A 17 -4.25 21.57 15.62
C ALA A 17 -3.88 21.27 17.10
N CYS A 18 -4.67 20.49 17.83
CA CYS A 18 -4.22 19.90 19.10
C CYS A 18 -3.45 18.61 18.83
N ARG A 19 -2.28 18.75 18.20
CA ARG A 19 -1.28 17.69 18.10
C ARG A 19 -0.41 17.82 19.35
N ASP A 20 -0.94 17.30 20.44
CA ASP A 20 -0.33 17.25 21.77
C ASP A 20 1.16 16.86 21.68
N GLY A 21 2.02 17.79 22.09
CA GLY A 21 3.25 17.54 22.86
C GLY A 21 4.29 16.52 22.38
N ALA A 22 4.21 15.97 21.17
CA ALA A 22 5.21 15.01 20.71
C ALA A 22 6.51 15.75 20.32
N PRO A 23 7.68 15.33 20.84
CA PRO A 23 8.95 15.97 20.51
C PRO A 23 9.12 16.03 18.99
N ALA A 24 9.54 17.19 18.47
CA ALA A 24 9.66 17.48 17.05
C ALA A 24 10.44 16.36 16.34
N GLY A 25 9.72 15.48 15.63
CA GLY A 25 10.30 14.31 14.95
C GLY A 25 9.66 12.97 15.30
N VAL A 26 8.93 12.87 16.42
CA VAL A 26 8.19 11.66 16.80
C VAL A 26 6.74 11.80 16.38
N ILE A 27 6.33 10.99 15.41
CA ILE A 27 4.93 10.94 14.95
C ILE A 27 4.07 10.21 15.99
N PRO A 28 2.77 10.55 16.11
CA PRO A 28 1.85 9.77 16.93
C PRO A 28 1.76 8.32 16.45
N ARG A 29 1.50 7.39 17.37
CA ARG A 29 1.37 5.96 17.07
C ARG A 29 0.28 5.70 16.03
N GLU A 30 -0.84 6.40 16.12
CA GLU A 30 -1.97 6.29 15.20
C GLU A 30 -1.55 6.71 13.78
N THR A 31 -0.72 7.75 13.69
CA THR A 31 -0.14 8.19 12.41
C THR A 31 0.81 7.13 11.84
N PHE A 32 1.65 6.54 12.70
CA PHE A 32 2.56 5.46 12.31
C PHE A 32 1.81 4.24 11.77
N VAL A 33 0.76 3.79 12.48
CA VAL A 33 -0.08 2.66 12.08
C VAL A 33 -0.79 2.97 10.76
N ALA A 34 -1.48 4.12 10.65
CA ALA A 34 -2.22 4.49 9.46
C ALA A 34 -1.33 4.58 8.21
N ALA A 35 -0.16 5.20 8.33
CA ALA A 35 0.78 5.32 7.22
C ALA A 35 1.35 3.94 6.79
N ASN A 36 1.67 3.05 7.74
CA ASN A 36 2.16 1.71 7.42
C ASN A 36 1.08 0.83 6.78
N VAL A 37 -0.16 0.90 7.25
CA VAL A 37 -1.29 0.21 6.60
C VAL A 37 -1.44 0.69 5.17
N ALA A 38 -1.45 2.01 4.94
CA ALA A 38 -1.59 2.57 3.59
C ALA A 38 -0.43 2.17 2.67
N LEU A 39 0.81 2.13 3.18
CA LEU A 39 1.98 1.67 2.41
C LEU A 39 1.90 0.19 2.06
N ARG A 40 1.49 -0.66 3.00
CA ARG A 40 1.38 -2.12 2.80
C ARG A 40 0.14 -2.53 2.00
N SER A 41 -0.82 -1.63 1.85
CA SER A 41 -1.99 -1.82 0.97
C SER A 41 -1.65 -1.53 -0.50
N LEU A 42 -0.48 -0.94 -0.79
CA LEU A 42 -0.04 -0.77 -2.16
C LEU A 42 0.37 -2.13 -2.76
N PRO A 43 0.18 -2.35 -4.08
CA PRO A 43 0.70 -3.53 -4.74
C PRO A 43 2.24 -3.53 -4.68
N ASP A 44 2.85 -4.72 -4.71
CA ASP A 44 4.31 -4.87 -4.68
C ASP A 44 5.02 -4.17 -5.86
N THR A 45 4.30 -3.98 -6.96
CA THR A 45 4.75 -3.25 -8.17
C THR A 45 4.68 -1.73 -8.03
N ALA A 46 4.25 -1.20 -6.87
CA ALA A 46 4.11 0.23 -6.68
C ALA A 46 5.43 0.99 -6.89
N THR A 47 5.35 2.14 -7.55
CA THR A 47 6.49 3.00 -7.81
C THR A 47 6.89 3.78 -6.56
N ALA A 48 8.12 4.29 -6.55
CA ALA A 48 8.58 5.20 -5.48
C ALA A 48 7.69 6.45 -5.37
N GLN A 49 7.17 6.95 -6.50
CA GLN A 49 6.25 8.10 -6.51
C GLN A 49 4.91 7.78 -5.85
N GLN A 50 4.37 6.58 -6.06
CA GLN A 50 3.14 6.13 -5.40
C GLN A 50 3.34 5.99 -3.89
N ARG A 51 4.46 5.39 -3.45
CA ARG A 51 4.83 5.33 -2.03
C ARG A 51 4.99 6.72 -1.41
N ALA A 52 5.66 7.64 -2.11
CA ALA A 52 5.84 9.03 -1.65
C ALA A 52 4.51 9.79 -1.57
N ALA A 53 3.57 9.55 -2.50
CA ALA A 53 2.24 10.14 -2.46
C ALA A 53 1.44 9.67 -1.24
N VAL A 54 1.53 8.38 -0.89
CA VAL A 54 0.92 7.84 0.34
C VAL A 54 1.53 8.51 1.58
N LEU A 55 2.85 8.55 1.68
CA LEU A 55 3.54 9.21 2.81
C LEU A 55 3.13 10.68 2.97
N ARG A 56 3.07 11.43 1.86
CA ARG A 56 2.61 12.84 1.83
C ARG A 56 1.17 12.98 2.30
N LYS A 57 0.27 12.08 1.89
CA LYS A 57 -1.14 12.08 2.32
C LYS A 57 -1.27 11.96 3.85
N HIS A 58 -0.37 11.22 4.48
CA HIS A 58 -0.34 11.05 5.94
C HIS A 58 0.54 12.08 6.66
N GLY A 59 1.13 13.04 5.94
CA GLY A 59 2.00 14.07 6.53
C GLY A 59 3.26 13.50 7.19
N VAL A 60 3.75 12.36 6.69
CA VAL A 60 4.93 11.67 7.23
C VAL A 60 5.99 11.44 6.17
N THR A 61 7.21 11.17 6.63
CA THR A 61 8.36 10.78 5.82
C THR A 61 8.85 9.39 6.23
N GLU A 62 9.55 8.68 5.34
CA GLU A 62 10.16 7.39 5.69
C GLU A 62 11.10 7.51 6.91
N ARG A 63 11.84 8.63 6.98
CA ARG A 63 12.71 8.94 8.12
C ARG A 63 11.94 9.00 9.44
N GLN A 64 10.73 9.57 9.45
CA GLN A 64 9.89 9.63 10.65
C GLN A 64 9.34 8.26 11.03
N LEU A 65 8.95 7.43 10.06
CA LEU A 65 8.54 6.04 10.34
C LEU A 65 9.69 5.25 10.97
N LYS A 66 10.90 5.37 10.42
CA LYS A 66 12.12 4.74 10.97
C LYS A 66 12.48 5.29 12.35
N ALA A 67 12.39 6.60 12.54
CA ALA A 67 12.64 7.24 13.83
C ALA A 67 11.66 6.76 14.91
N TRP A 68 10.39 6.55 14.56
CA TRP A 68 9.39 6.01 15.47
C TRP A 68 9.75 4.59 15.93
N VAL A 69 10.15 3.70 15.02
CA VAL A 69 10.61 2.34 15.36
C VAL A 69 11.85 2.37 16.24
N ASN A 70 12.84 3.19 15.86
CA ASN A 70 14.08 3.33 16.62
C ASN A 70 13.84 3.88 18.04
N GLY A 71 12.88 4.80 18.19
CA GLY A 71 12.50 5.36 19.50
C GLY A 71 11.93 4.31 20.46
N HIS A 72 11.26 3.29 19.93
CA HIS A 72 10.61 2.24 20.72
C HIS A 72 11.36 0.90 20.69
N VAL A 73 12.63 0.87 20.24
CA VAL A 73 13.41 -0.38 20.12
C VAL A 73 13.59 -1.09 21.47
N ARG A 74 13.61 -0.33 22.57
CA ARG A 74 13.71 -0.87 23.94
C ARG A 74 12.36 -1.28 24.53
N GLU A 75 11.27 -1.06 23.80
CA GLU A 75 9.90 -1.31 24.21
C GLU A 75 9.23 -2.32 23.26
N PRO A 76 9.67 -3.59 23.27
CA PRO A 76 9.21 -4.59 22.31
C PRO A 76 7.70 -4.81 22.35
N LYS A 77 7.07 -4.63 23.52
CA LYS A 77 5.60 -4.73 23.67
C LYS A 77 4.87 -3.62 22.90
N VAL A 78 5.42 -2.40 22.86
CA VAL A 78 4.82 -1.27 22.12
C VAL A 78 4.91 -1.52 20.62
N LEU A 79 6.07 -1.99 20.15
CA LEU A 79 6.27 -2.36 18.76
C LEU A 79 5.36 -3.51 18.34
N ALA A 80 5.30 -4.59 19.14
CA ALA A 80 4.44 -5.74 18.87
C ALA A 80 2.98 -5.31 18.72
N LYS A 81 2.45 -4.53 19.66
CA LYS A 81 1.07 -4.03 19.58
C LYS A 81 0.82 -3.16 18.34
N ALA A 82 1.78 -2.33 17.94
CA ALA A 82 1.65 -1.53 16.72
C ALA A 82 1.63 -2.40 15.45
N TRP A 83 2.46 -3.43 15.39
CA TRP A 83 2.47 -4.38 14.28
C TRP A 83 1.22 -5.27 14.24
N GLU A 84 0.72 -5.71 15.39
CA GLU A 84 -0.57 -6.43 15.50
C GLU A 84 -1.73 -5.58 14.97
N GLU A 85 -1.78 -4.28 15.33
CA GLU A 85 -2.82 -3.39 14.82
C GLU A 85 -2.71 -3.15 13.31
N ILE A 86 -1.49 -3.07 12.76
CA ILE A 86 -1.27 -2.98 11.32
C ILE A 86 -1.78 -4.26 10.64
N ALA A 87 -1.43 -5.43 11.17
CA ALA A 87 -1.84 -6.73 10.62
C ALA A 87 -3.36 -6.89 10.65
N PHE A 88 -4.00 -6.59 11.79
CA PHE A 88 -5.45 -6.65 11.95
C PHE A 88 -6.19 -5.75 10.94
N LYS A 89 -5.69 -4.52 10.72
CA LYS A 89 -6.27 -3.58 9.75
C LYS A 89 -6.07 -4.05 8.31
N LEU A 90 -4.94 -4.66 7.97
CA LEU A 90 -4.69 -5.21 6.64
C LEU A 90 -5.55 -6.45 6.34
N ASP A 91 -5.76 -7.30 7.35
CA ASP A 91 -6.64 -8.46 7.25
C ASP A 91 -8.10 -8.03 7.00
N SER A 92 -8.56 -7.00 7.74
CA SER A 92 -9.89 -6.39 7.53
C SER A 92 -10.10 -5.79 6.13
N LEU A 93 -9.02 -5.41 5.43
CA LEU A 93 -9.08 -4.92 4.05
C LEU A 93 -9.10 -6.06 3.01
N SER A 94 -8.70 -7.26 3.43
CA SER A 94 -8.62 -8.45 2.57
C SER A 94 -9.88 -9.30 2.63
N ASP A 95 -10.75 -9.13 3.64
CA ASP A 95 -12.00 -9.88 3.77
C ASP A 95 -13.14 -9.27 2.91
N PRO A 96 -13.55 -9.93 1.81
CA PRO A 96 -14.68 -9.48 1.00
C PRO A 96 -16.04 -9.66 1.69
N ALA A 97 -16.13 -10.42 2.79
CA ALA A 97 -17.38 -10.69 3.50
C ALA A 97 -17.88 -9.51 4.35
N LEU A 98 -17.00 -8.56 4.69
CA LEU A 98 -17.33 -7.30 5.36
C LEU A 98 -17.59 -6.14 4.38
N ALA A 99 -17.47 -6.38 3.07
CA ALA A 99 -17.93 -5.42 2.08
C ALA A 99 -19.46 -5.30 2.19
N PRO A 100 -20.05 -4.09 2.24
CA PRO A 100 -21.50 -3.95 2.22
C PRO A 100 -22.05 -4.71 1.02
N PRO A 101 -23.21 -5.40 1.15
CA PRO A 101 -23.76 -6.18 0.07
C PRO A 101 -23.84 -5.28 -1.16
N ARG A 102 -23.09 -5.64 -2.21
CA ARG A 102 -23.24 -4.96 -3.50
C ARG A 102 -24.73 -5.01 -3.82
N PRO A 103 -25.37 -3.89 -4.18
CA PRO A 103 -26.74 -3.96 -4.66
C PRO A 103 -26.75 -5.00 -5.78
N SER A 104 -27.49 -6.09 -5.58
CA SER A 104 -27.71 -7.09 -6.61
C SER A 104 -28.14 -6.31 -7.85
N PRO A 105 -27.57 -6.58 -9.04
CA PRO A 105 -28.10 -5.98 -10.25
C PRO A 105 -29.57 -6.39 -10.29
N THR A 106 -30.46 -5.44 -10.05
CA THR A 106 -31.89 -5.57 -10.30
C THR A 106 -31.98 -6.19 -11.68
N ALA A 107 -32.39 -7.46 -11.74
CA ALA A 107 -32.60 -8.15 -12.99
C ALA A 107 -33.47 -7.22 -13.85
N PRO A 108 -32.96 -6.68 -14.97
CA PRO A 108 -33.80 -5.95 -15.88
C PRO A 108 -34.83 -6.96 -16.36
N GLY A 109 -36.11 -6.62 -16.17
CA GLY A 109 -37.23 -7.52 -16.37
C GLY A 109 -37.10 -8.36 -17.64
N SER A 110 -37.61 -9.58 -17.55
CA SER A 110 -37.85 -10.54 -18.64
C SER A 110 -37.94 -9.87 -20.01
N ARG A 111 -36.81 -9.74 -20.69
CA ARG A 111 -36.80 -9.62 -22.15
C ARG A 111 -36.62 -11.02 -22.69
N ILE A 112 -37.72 -11.55 -23.18
CA ILE A 112 -37.75 -12.69 -24.08
C ILE A 112 -36.65 -12.47 -25.13
N PRO A 113 -35.67 -13.38 -25.28
CA PRO A 113 -34.68 -13.25 -26.34
C PRO A 113 -35.39 -13.39 -27.70
N PRO A 114 -35.06 -12.57 -28.71
CA PRO A 114 -35.57 -12.81 -30.06
C PRO A 114 -35.08 -14.17 -30.57
N PRO A 115 -35.86 -14.89 -31.39
CA PRO A 115 -35.40 -16.12 -32.01
C PRO A 115 -34.16 -15.84 -32.87
N ARG A 116 -33.07 -16.58 -32.62
CA ARG A 116 -31.89 -16.54 -33.48
C ARG A 116 -32.26 -17.05 -34.87
N PRO A 117 -31.92 -16.34 -35.96
CA PRO A 117 -31.93 -16.94 -37.29
C PRO A 117 -30.88 -18.06 -37.32
N GLN A 118 -31.34 -19.29 -37.55
CA GLN A 118 -30.46 -20.41 -37.84
C GLN A 118 -29.87 -20.22 -39.24
N GLY A 119 -28.55 -20.11 -39.31
CA GLY A 119 -27.83 -20.14 -40.57
C GLY A 119 -26.58 -19.29 -40.52
N MET A 120 -25.51 -19.82 -39.92
CA MET A 120 -24.13 -19.68 -40.41
C MET A 120 -23.23 -20.69 -39.68
N PRO A 121 -22.42 -21.49 -40.40
CA PRO A 121 -21.40 -22.34 -39.78
C PRO A 121 -20.29 -21.51 -39.15
N ALA A 122 -19.79 -21.97 -38.01
CA ALA A 122 -18.72 -21.33 -37.25
C ALA A 122 -17.40 -21.29 -38.05
N PRO A 123 -16.75 -20.12 -38.17
CA PRO A 123 -15.34 -20.07 -38.54
C PRO A 123 -14.47 -20.08 -37.28
N GLY A 124 -13.59 -21.06 -37.20
CA GLY A 124 -12.25 -20.86 -36.64
C GLY A 124 -12.09 -21.08 -35.14
N GLU A 125 -12.11 -22.34 -34.73
CA GLU A 125 -11.23 -22.81 -33.66
C GLU A 125 -9.78 -22.60 -34.13
N SER A 126 -9.12 -21.53 -33.68
CA SER A 126 -7.71 -21.33 -33.96
C SER A 126 -7.02 -20.54 -32.83
N ALA A 127 -5.97 -21.17 -32.30
CA ALA A 127 -4.96 -20.65 -31.37
C ALA A 127 -5.39 -20.43 -29.91
N ARG A 128 -5.49 -21.52 -29.14
CA ARG A 128 -5.05 -21.50 -27.73
C ARG A 128 -3.55 -21.24 -27.72
N ILE A 129 -3.15 -19.97 -27.59
CA ILE A 129 -1.77 -19.60 -27.29
C ILE A 129 -1.56 -19.97 -25.81
N GLY A 130 -0.93 -21.11 -25.56
CA GLY A 130 -0.44 -21.45 -24.24
C GLY A 130 0.60 -20.42 -23.75
N PRO A 131 0.80 -20.27 -22.44
CA PRO A 131 1.80 -19.36 -21.92
C PRO A 131 3.21 -19.70 -22.48
N PRO A 132 4.06 -18.70 -22.77
CA PRO A 132 5.40 -18.94 -23.26
C PRO A 132 6.23 -19.74 -22.24
N PRO A 133 7.17 -20.60 -22.69
CA PRO A 133 8.04 -21.33 -21.78
C PRO A 133 8.88 -20.36 -20.93
N PRO A 134 9.20 -20.72 -19.67
CA PRO A 134 10.05 -19.89 -18.82
C PRO A 134 11.47 -19.75 -19.42
N PRO A 135 12.16 -18.63 -19.16
CA PRO A 135 13.54 -18.44 -19.59
C PRO A 135 14.47 -19.48 -18.93
N PRO A 136 15.55 -19.91 -19.60
CA PRO A 136 16.53 -20.83 -19.02
C PRO A 136 17.20 -20.19 -17.80
N LEU A 137 17.31 -20.96 -16.72
CA LEU A 137 18.02 -20.57 -15.50
C LEU A 137 19.50 -20.28 -15.82
N PRO A 138 20.12 -19.28 -15.16
CA PRO A 138 21.55 -19.04 -15.30
C PRO A 138 22.33 -20.23 -14.74
N ALA A 139 23.29 -20.75 -15.52
CA ALA A 139 24.18 -21.81 -15.10
C ALA A 139 25.01 -21.35 -13.88
N ASP A 140 25.04 -22.19 -12.85
CA ASP A 140 25.65 -22.03 -11.52
C ASP A 140 27.18 -21.81 -11.49
N GLY A 141 27.80 -21.36 -12.59
CA GLY A 141 29.25 -21.39 -12.79
C GLY A 141 30.01 -20.06 -12.66
N GLU A 142 29.35 -18.90 -12.86
CA GLU A 142 30.10 -17.66 -13.12
C GLU A 142 30.36 -16.77 -11.89
N GLN A 143 29.60 -16.94 -10.80
CA GLN A 143 29.73 -16.09 -9.60
C GLN A 143 31.04 -16.36 -8.83
N ARG A 144 31.59 -17.59 -8.88
CA ARG A 144 32.80 -17.97 -8.10
C ARG A 144 34.12 -17.39 -8.60
N ARG A 145 34.17 -16.80 -9.82
CA ARG A 145 35.44 -16.27 -10.35
C ARG A 145 35.74 -14.82 -9.96
N ARG A 146 34.75 -14.05 -9.48
CA ARG A 146 34.97 -12.63 -9.12
C ARG A 146 35.57 -12.41 -7.73
N ASP A 147 35.52 -13.40 -6.83
CA ASP A 147 36.01 -13.27 -5.44
C ASP A 147 37.49 -13.61 -5.23
N ARG A 148 38.25 -13.97 -6.28
CA ARG A 148 39.71 -14.24 -6.16
C ARG A 148 40.58 -13.05 -6.56
N ARG A 149 40.29 -11.85 -6.04
CA ARG A 149 41.24 -10.71 -6.13
C ARG A 149 42.10 -10.68 -4.86
N PRO A 150 43.42 -10.95 -4.93
CA PRO A 150 44.28 -10.84 -3.76
C PRO A 150 44.47 -9.35 -3.36
N PRO A 151 44.68 -9.06 -2.06
CA PRO A 151 44.88 -7.71 -1.58
C PRO A 151 46.21 -7.12 -2.06
N ARG A 152 46.15 -5.87 -2.53
CA ARG A 152 47.29 -5.08 -3.02
C ARG A 152 48.09 -4.57 -1.82
N MET A 153 49.15 -5.28 -1.44
CA MET A 153 50.11 -4.83 -0.43
C MET A 153 50.69 -3.47 -0.84
N HIS A 154 50.46 -2.45 -0.02
CA HIS A 154 51.08 -1.13 -0.19
C HIS A 154 52.56 -1.25 0.18
N GLN A 155 53.43 -0.99 -0.78
CA GLN A 155 54.86 -0.89 -0.56
C GLN A 155 55.13 0.49 0.06
N VAL A 156 55.64 0.48 1.29
CA VAL A 156 56.17 1.66 1.98
C VAL A 156 57.63 1.78 1.58
N GLN A 157 57.98 2.84 0.83
CA GLN A 157 59.26 3.53 0.90
C GLN A 157 59.02 5.01 0.58
#